data_AF-A0A538ENU0-F1
#
_entry.id   AF-A0A538ENU0-F1
#
_cell.length_a   1.000
_cell.length_b   1.000
_cell.length_c   1.000
_cell.angle_alpha   90.00
_cell.angle_beta   90.00
_cell.angle_gamma   90.00
#
_symmetry.space_group_name_H-M   'P 1'
#
loop_
_entity.id
_entity.type
_entity.pdbx_description
1 polymer ?
#
loop_
_entity_poly.entity_id
_entity_poly.type
_entity_poly.pdbx_seq_one_letter_code
_entity_poly.pdbx_strand_id
1 'polypeptide(L)' 'HQTLSFDAYVKFIEDDFLGGQRIDPATDGRPDPRPDVRENEPILGTLVRDFNFKQKPRPPLLLNPHPQTDLH' A
#
# COMPACT_ATOMS: atom_id res chain seq x y z
N HIS A 1 5.27 -13.24 -8.80
CA HIS A 1 5.08 -13.16 -7.34
C HIS A 1 5.90 -11.99 -6.82
N GLN A 2 5.36 -11.16 -5.92
CA GLN A 2 6.08 -10.09 -5.23
C GLN A 2 5.89 -10.22 -3.72
N THR A 3 6.90 -9.82 -2.95
CA THR A 3 6.79 -9.81 -1.48
C THR A 3 6.13 -8.50 -1.06
N LEU A 4 5.05 -8.59 -0.29
CA LEU A 4 4.33 -7.43 0.23
C LEU A 4 4.29 -7.49 1.76
N SER A 5 4.33 -6.31 2.39
CA SER A 5 4.14 -6.10 3.82
C SER A 5 3.22 -4.88 4.01
N PHE A 6 2.95 -4.50 5.26
CA PHE A 6 2.25 -3.24 5.55
C PHE A 6 3.00 -2.01 5.02
N ASP A 7 4.32 -2.07 4.92
CA ASP A 7 5.17 -0.99 4.40
C ASP A 7 4.86 -0.71 2.91
N ALA A 8 4.34 -1.69 2.17
CA ALA A 8 3.95 -1.49 0.77
C ALA A 8 2.80 -0.49 0.59
N TYR A 9 1.94 -0.30 1.61
CA TYR A 9 0.91 0.74 1.58
C TYR A 9 1.53 2.13 1.70
N VAL A 10 2.46 2.31 2.63
CA VAL A 10 3.16 3.59 2.82
C VAL A 10 3.95 3.94 1.57
N LYS A 11 4.74 2.98 1.06
CA LYS A 11 5.48 3.13 -0.19
C LYS A 11 4.59 3.60 -1.35
N PHE A 12 3.41 2.99 -1.52
CA PHE A 12 2.47 3.36 -2.58
C PHE A 12 1.94 4.79 -2.41
N ILE A 13 1.58 5.20 -1.18
CA ILE A 13 1.14 6.56 -0.88
C ILE A 13 2.26 7.56 -1.14
N GLU A 14 3.49 7.27 -0.72
CA GLU A 14 4.65 8.13 -0.93
C GLU A 14 5.02 8.26 -2.41
N ASP A 15 4.96 7.15 -3.17
CA ASP A 15 5.17 7.17 -4.63
C ASP A 15 4.16 8.10 -5.33
N ASP A 16 2.87 7.99 -5.00
CA ASP A 16 1.80 8.72 -5.68
C ASP A 16 1.66 10.18 -5.22
N PHE A 17 1.78 10.44 -3.91
CA PHE A 17 1.47 11.75 -3.33
C PHE A 17 2.69 12.58 -2.93
N LEU A 18 3.84 11.93 -2.70
CA LEU A 18 5.11 12.61 -2.39
C LEU A 18 6.11 12.53 -3.56
N GLY A 19 5.67 12.09 -4.74
CA GLY A 19 6.53 11.96 -5.91
C GLY A 19 7.68 10.96 -5.72
N GLY A 20 7.48 9.96 -4.85
CA GLY A 20 8.50 8.96 -4.51
C GLY A 20 9.48 9.40 -3.42
N GLN A 21 9.30 10.56 -2.80
CA GLN A 21 10.06 10.93 -1.60
C GLN A 21 9.67 10.01 -0.44
N ARG A 22 10.68 9.53 0.30
CA ARG A 22 10.50 8.71 1.50
C ARG A 22 10.52 9.54 2.75
N ILE A 23 9.63 9.24 3.68
CA ILE A 23 9.71 9.80 5.02
C ILE A 23 10.83 9.08 5.78
N ASP A 24 11.86 9.83 6.12
CA ASP A 24 13.05 9.35 6.80
C ASP A 24 13.01 9.73 8.29
N PRO A 25 12.94 8.73 9.20
CA PRO A 25 12.88 8.96 10.64
C PRO A 25 14.10 9.71 11.18
N ALA A 26 15.25 9.63 10.51
CA ALA A 26 16.48 10.29 10.95
C ALA A 26 16.53 11.77 10.58
N THR A 27 15.79 12.22 9.56
CA THR A 27 15.96 13.55 8.97
C THR A 27 14.70 14.41 8.97
N ASP A 28 13.49 13.83 9.00
CA ASP A 28 12.23 14.58 8.87
C ASP A 28 11.71 15.19 10.19
N GLY A 29 12.47 15.10 11.28
CA GLY A 29 12.26 15.84 12.53
C GLY A 29 11.04 15.44 13.36
N ARG A 30 10.18 14.54 12.86
CA ARG A 30 9.10 13.92 13.64
C ARG A 30 9.65 12.71 14.40
N PRO A 31 9.33 12.54 15.70
CA PRO A 31 9.62 11.30 16.40
C PRO A 31 8.97 10.12 15.70
N ASP A 32 9.80 9.27 15.10
CA ASP A 32 9.41 8.05 14.42
C ASP A 32 10.30 6.92 14.95
N PRO A 33 9.72 5.89 15.61
CA PRO A 33 10.48 4.82 16.23
C PRO A 33 11.04 3.80 15.23
N ARG A 34 10.73 3.93 13.92
CA ARG A 34 11.24 3.02 12.90
C ARG A 34 12.77 3.12 12.83
N PRO A 35 13.50 1.98 12.78
CA PRO A 35 14.96 1.99 12.73
C PRO A 35 15.51 2.42 11.36
N ASP A 36 14.71 2.30 10.30
CA ASP A 36 15.08 2.50 8.91
C ASP A 36 13.86 2.88 8.05
N VAL A 37 14.13 3.21 6.77
CA VAL A 37 13.12 3.51 5.75
C VAL A 37 12.71 2.21 5.04
N ARG A 38 11.72 1.52 5.59
CA ARG A 38 11.29 0.19 5.13
C ARG A 38 10.76 0.17 3.70
N GLU A 39 10.27 1.31 3.22
CA GLU A 39 9.76 1.50 1.87
C GLU A 39 10.86 1.35 0.80
N ASN A 40 12.14 1.46 1.20
CA ASN A 40 13.32 1.26 0.37
C ASN A 40 13.90 -0.16 0.45
N GLU A 41 13.35 -1.04 1.28
CA GLU A 41 13.89 -2.40 1.42
C GLU A 41 13.87 -3.13 0.07
N PRO A 42 15.00 -3.72 -0.38
CA PRO A 42 15.10 -4.33 -1.71
C PRO A 42 14.12 -5.46 -1.95
N ILE A 43 13.71 -6.16 -0.88
CA ILE A 43 12.75 -7.26 -0.93
C ILE A 43 11.31 -6.76 -1.12
N LEU A 44 11.00 -5.50 -0.78
CA LEU A 44 9.65 -4.98 -0.76
C LEU A 44 9.14 -4.67 -2.17
N GLY A 45 8.00 -5.29 -2.52
CA GLY A 45 7.27 -5.09 -3.76
C GLY A 45 6.61 -3.72 -3.89
N THR A 46 5.62 -3.62 -4.79
CA THR A 46 4.81 -2.42 -4.98
C THR A 46 3.37 -2.77 -5.32
N LEU A 47 2.43 -2.11 -4.65
CA LEU A 47 1.00 -2.28 -4.90
C LEU A 47 0.57 -1.78 -6.27
N VAL A 48 1.35 -0.90 -6.92
CA VAL A 48 1.08 -0.38 -8.27
C VAL A 48 0.79 -1.51 -9.27
N ARG A 49 1.48 -2.66 -9.13
CA ARG A 49 1.32 -3.83 -10.02
C ARG A 49 -0.04 -4.52 -9.89
N ASP A 50 -0.78 -4.26 -8.81
CA ASP A 50 -2.07 -4.87 -8.56
C ASP A 50 -3.22 -4.03 -9.16
N PHE A 51 -2.92 -2.86 -9.71
CA PHE A 51 -3.87 -1.97 -10.34
C PHE A 51 -3.64 -1.83 -11.85
N ASN A 52 -4.74 -1.83 -12.61
CA ASN A 52 -4.73 -1.40 -14.00
C ASN A 52 -5.33 0.01 -14.10
N PHE A 53 -4.48 1.03 -13.95
CA PHE A 53 -4.90 2.44 -14.04
C PHE A 53 -5.38 2.89 -15.42
N LYS A 54 -5.17 2.07 -16.46
CA LYS A 54 -5.69 2.31 -17.82
C LYS A 54 -7.08 1.70 -18.03
N GLN A 55 -7.57 0.94 -17.06
CA GLN A 55 -8.89 0.32 -17.16
C GLN A 55 -9.99 1.37 -17.05
N LYS A 56 -11.06 1.23 -17.84
CA LYS A 56 -12.30 1.98 -17.63
C LYS A 56 -12.84 1.69 -16.21
N PRO A 57 -13.29 2.71 -15.45
CA PRO A 57 -13.88 2.52 -14.14
C PRO A 57 -14.98 1.45 -14.15
N ARG A 58 -14.93 0.51 -13.20
CA ARG A 58 -15.95 -0.52 -13.04
C ARG A 58 -17.21 0.08 -12.40
N PRO A 59 -18.41 -0.42 -12.73
CA PRO A 59 -19.60 -0.08 -11.96
C PRO A 59 -19.44 -0.53 -10.50
N PRO A 60 -20.15 0.10 -9.55
CA PRO A 60 -20.14 -0.34 -8.15
C PRO A 60 -20.56 -1.80 -7.99
N LEU A 61 -19.90 -2.53 -7.10
CA LEU A 61 -20.33 -3.86 -6.69
C LEU A 61 -21.18 -3.72 -5.42
N LEU A 62 -22.50 -3.87 -5.55
CA LEU A 62 -23.40 -3.87 -4.39
C LEU A 62 -23.30 -5.23 -3.69
N LEU A 63 -22.85 -5.20 -2.44
CA LEU A 63 -22.73 -6.40 -1.59
C LEU A 63 -23.93 -6.49 -0.65
N ASN A 64 -24.36 -7.72 -0.37
CA ASN A 64 -25.32 -7.99 0.69
C ASN A 64 -24.58 -7.90 2.05
N PRO A 65 -25.00 -7.02 3.00
CA PRO A 65 -24.38 -6.94 4.31
C PRO A 65 -24.57 -8.21 5.17
N HIS A 66 -25.50 -9.09 4.80
CA HIS A 66 -25.75 -10.37 5.45
C HIS A 66 -25.60 -11.52 4.44
N PRO A 67 -24.37 -11.86 4.01
CA PRO A 67 -24.16 -12.98 3.10
C PRO A 67 -24.59 -14.28 3.79
N GLN A 68 -25.14 -15.23 3.01
CA GLN A 68 -25.34 -16.57 3.54
C GLN A 68 -23.97 -17.20 3.81
N THR A 69 -23.76 -17.64 5.04
CA THR A 69 -22.56 -18.41 5.44
C THR A 69 -22.89 -19.90 5.40
N ASP A 70 -21.89 -20.71 5.04
CA ASP A 70 -21.89 -22.17 5.18
C ASP A 70 -21.37 -22.64 6.55
N LEU A 71 -21.02 -21.69 7.44
CA LEU A 71 -20.68 -21.95 8.83
C LEU A 71 -21.93 -22.44 9.58
N HIS A 72 -21.95 -23.74 9.91
CA HIS A 72 -22.97 -24.39 10.74
C HIS A 72 -22.79 -24.10 12.24
#